data_AF-A0AAE2SEI6-F1
#
_entry.id   AF-A0AAE2SEI6-F1
#
_cell.length_a   1.000
_cell.length_b   1.000
_cell.length_c   1.000
_cell.angle_alpha   90.00
_cell.angle_beta   90.00
_cell.angle_gamma   90.00
#
_symmetry.space_group_name_H-M   'P 1'
#
loop_
_entity.id
_entity.type
_entity.pdbx_description
1 polymer ?
#
loop_
_entity_poly.entity_id
_entity_poly.type
_entity_poly.pdbx_seq_one_letter_code
_entity_poly.pdbx_strand_id
1 'polypeptide(L)'
;MSTDTQNALTPEDLTEGREMGDYKIGKLIYQGKATATWHATQVSVQREVIICNLYGEQRNDPTLTEPFLEDVRAKATVDHPLISSVLEAIHSEGQCFFAREKLPGQPLSEHYEQGLSIPPLQMARIIRSLADTSKSLESQGIATLPLTAHDVIIDEKFHARLVNMAISGEPDPSVATQDKQLLGQLLRDLLTPNQPGSTRTDSLLGFMADGHRDQPLSWDQIYELADGIERQLAEPRNKAKIASSTMPMRPLISSATIAKIAIAVATLAIVIGLVYYLSNRKVAPPERQLEDLVRIPAGQYPGPLGTTVTMNEFWIGAHEVTIGEYAKFLNALSVISPEQRAVYQHDDQPEEKTDHLPDDWDSLYAEASAGGQWNGLPVDLNYPVVGIDWWDAYAYAEWKGHRLPTRDEWYGSCSAGADPAKLGGTGWKAVDQTEKTSLGVHGMAGNVSEWTRKAVFDPADPSKPARFILCGASYLKPKYGARAHEWVDDRSLRRPDLGFRTCGVSPERSSEGD
;
A
#
# COMPACT_ATOMS: atom_id res chain seq x y z
N MET A 1 43.09 3.25 -29.06
CA MET A 1 42.66 2.20 -30.01
C MET A 1 43.27 0.88 -29.56
N SER A 2 42.62 0.20 -28.62
CA SER A 2 42.91 -1.20 -28.30
C SER A 2 41.76 -1.99 -28.90
N THR A 3 42.08 -2.83 -29.86
CA THR A 3 41.14 -3.74 -30.52
C THR A 3 40.71 -4.81 -29.52
N ASP A 4 39.51 -4.65 -28.95
CA ASP A 4 38.85 -5.69 -28.15
C ASP A 4 38.64 -6.92 -29.03
N THR A 5 39.53 -7.90 -28.88
CA THR A 5 39.48 -9.15 -29.63
C THR A 5 38.66 -10.13 -28.80
N GLN A 6 37.39 -10.33 -29.17
CA GLN A 6 36.55 -11.39 -28.59
C GLN A 6 37.18 -12.76 -28.88
N ASN A 7 37.38 -13.58 -27.85
CA ASN A 7 37.86 -14.96 -28.03
C ASN A 7 36.76 -15.78 -28.70
N ALA A 8 37.03 -16.36 -29.86
CA ALA A 8 36.09 -17.23 -30.56
C ALA A 8 35.80 -18.51 -29.76
N LEU A 9 34.56 -18.99 -29.81
CA LEU A 9 34.19 -20.28 -29.25
C LEU A 9 34.90 -21.39 -30.03
N THR A 10 35.51 -22.32 -29.30
CA THR A 10 36.19 -23.49 -29.86
C THR A 10 35.23 -24.68 -29.93
N PRO A 11 35.51 -25.72 -30.75
CA PRO A 11 34.68 -26.93 -30.78
C PRO A 11 34.57 -27.67 -29.44
N GLU A 12 35.52 -27.42 -28.52
CA GLU A 12 35.48 -27.97 -27.16
C GLU A 12 34.51 -27.25 -26.24
N ASP A 13 34.09 -26.02 -26.60
CA ASP A 13 33.12 -25.24 -25.86
C ASP A 13 31.68 -25.70 -26.13
N LEU A 14 30.73 -25.16 -25.36
CA LEU A 14 29.32 -25.39 -25.63
C LEU A 14 28.94 -24.87 -27.02
N THR A 15 28.14 -25.67 -27.72
CA THR A 15 27.65 -25.39 -29.08
C THR A 15 26.19 -25.79 -29.18
N GLU A 16 25.44 -25.13 -30.06
CA GLU A 16 24.01 -25.41 -30.25
C GLU A 16 23.79 -26.88 -30.65
N GLY A 17 22.85 -27.53 -29.96
CA GLY A 17 22.52 -28.94 -30.14
C GLY A 17 23.36 -29.91 -29.31
N ARG A 18 24.47 -29.46 -28.69
CA ARG A 18 25.30 -30.29 -27.80
C ARG A 18 24.52 -30.69 -26.56
N GLU A 19 24.71 -31.92 -26.11
CA GLU A 19 24.23 -32.38 -24.79
C GLU A 19 25.35 -32.27 -23.76
N MET A 20 25.01 -31.75 -22.58
CA MET A 20 25.89 -31.55 -21.44
C MET A 20 25.15 -31.97 -20.17
N GLY A 21 25.44 -33.18 -19.68
CA GLY A 21 24.69 -33.76 -18.56
C GLY A 21 23.20 -33.90 -18.92
N ASP A 22 22.32 -33.33 -18.10
CA ASP A 22 20.86 -33.31 -18.32
C ASP A 22 20.40 -32.13 -19.21
N TYR A 23 21.32 -31.36 -19.76
CA TYR A 23 21.00 -30.17 -20.55
C TYR A 23 21.29 -30.35 -22.04
N LYS A 24 20.32 -29.97 -22.87
CA LYS A 24 20.50 -29.80 -24.30
C LYS A 24 20.70 -28.31 -24.60
N ILE A 25 21.87 -27.94 -25.12
CA ILE A 25 22.23 -26.56 -25.45
C ILE A 25 21.46 -26.10 -26.69
N GLY A 26 20.85 -24.93 -26.59
CA GLY A 26 20.15 -24.24 -27.66
C GLY A 26 20.96 -23.06 -28.20
N LYS A 27 20.25 -21.99 -28.58
CA LYS A 27 20.85 -20.80 -29.19
C LYS A 27 21.73 -20.03 -28.21
N LEU A 28 22.86 -19.53 -28.71
CA LEU A 28 23.69 -18.54 -28.02
C LEU A 28 22.90 -17.24 -27.85
N ILE A 29 22.89 -16.71 -26.63
CA ILE A 29 22.24 -15.44 -26.28
C ILE A 29 23.28 -14.32 -26.24
N TYR A 30 24.39 -14.58 -25.57
CA TYR A 30 25.45 -13.59 -25.36
C TYR A 30 26.81 -14.25 -25.26
N GLN A 31 27.84 -13.57 -25.75
CA GLN A 31 29.24 -13.97 -25.61
C GLN A 31 30.06 -12.76 -25.17
N GLY A 32 30.62 -12.87 -23.97
CA GLY A 32 31.57 -11.92 -23.42
C GLY A 32 33.01 -12.37 -23.68
N LYS A 33 33.95 -11.81 -22.93
CA LYS A 33 35.38 -12.15 -23.05
C LYS A 33 35.74 -13.52 -22.44
N ALA A 34 35.03 -13.90 -21.39
CA ALA A 34 35.29 -15.12 -20.61
C ALA A 34 34.04 -16.00 -20.43
N THR A 35 32.86 -15.41 -20.48
CA THR A 35 31.58 -16.10 -20.29
C THR A 35 30.75 -16.14 -21.56
N ALA A 36 29.98 -17.21 -21.73
CA ALA A 36 28.95 -17.34 -22.75
C ALA A 36 27.62 -17.72 -22.11
N THR A 37 26.52 -17.21 -22.63
CA THR A 37 25.15 -17.47 -22.13
C THR A 37 24.29 -18.07 -23.23
N TRP A 38 23.57 -19.13 -22.90
CA TRP A 38 22.85 -19.98 -23.85
C TRP A 38 21.43 -20.23 -23.37
N HIS A 39 20.50 -20.34 -24.32
CA HIS A 39 19.27 -21.09 -24.09
C HIS A 39 19.62 -22.57 -23.94
N ALA A 40 18.92 -23.28 -23.06
CA ALA A 40 19.02 -24.73 -22.98
C ALA A 40 17.72 -25.33 -22.46
N THR A 41 17.57 -26.65 -22.67
CA THR A 41 16.45 -27.43 -22.12
C THR A 41 17.01 -28.48 -21.18
N GLN A 42 16.54 -28.49 -19.93
CA GLN A 42 16.74 -29.59 -19.00
C GLN A 42 15.83 -30.75 -19.41
N VAL A 43 16.43 -31.84 -19.89
CA VAL A 43 15.73 -32.90 -20.61
C VAL A 43 14.87 -33.75 -19.67
N SER A 44 15.37 -34.11 -18.49
CA SER A 44 14.68 -34.97 -17.52
C SER A 44 13.29 -34.48 -17.12
N VAL A 45 13.09 -33.16 -17.05
CA VAL A 45 11.86 -32.49 -16.61
C VAL A 45 11.25 -31.58 -17.66
N GLN A 46 11.81 -31.58 -18.88
CA GLN A 46 11.38 -30.74 -20.01
C GLN A 46 11.27 -29.25 -19.65
N ARG A 47 12.28 -28.74 -18.93
CA ARG A 47 12.28 -27.35 -18.45
C ARG A 47 13.24 -26.50 -19.26
N GLU A 48 12.74 -25.37 -19.74
CA GLU A 48 13.57 -24.36 -20.38
C GLU A 48 14.39 -23.59 -19.33
N VAL A 49 15.69 -23.45 -19.58
CA VAL A 49 16.65 -22.80 -18.68
C VAL A 49 17.61 -21.90 -19.44
N ILE A 50 18.38 -21.11 -18.71
CA ILE A 50 19.52 -20.36 -19.24
C ILE A 50 20.80 -20.91 -18.61
N ILE A 51 21.80 -21.19 -19.43
CA ILE A 51 23.12 -21.63 -18.98
C ILE A 51 24.12 -20.51 -19.21
N CYS A 52 24.89 -20.18 -18.18
CA CYS A 52 26.05 -19.31 -18.30
C CYS A 52 27.30 -20.09 -17.92
N ASN A 53 28.31 -20.10 -18.80
CA ASN A 53 29.52 -20.88 -18.62
C ASN A 53 30.77 -20.04 -18.88
N LEU A 54 31.87 -20.39 -18.21
CA LEU A 54 33.21 -20.06 -18.69
C LEU A 54 33.52 -20.95 -19.89
N TYR A 55 34.15 -20.38 -20.91
CA TYR A 55 34.55 -21.08 -22.14
C TYR A 55 36.06 -20.99 -22.34
N GLY A 56 36.60 -21.66 -23.35
CA GLY A 56 38.03 -21.67 -23.66
C GLY A 56 38.92 -22.16 -22.51
N GLU A 57 40.14 -21.65 -22.44
CA GLU A 57 41.08 -21.92 -21.34
C GLU A 57 40.57 -21.39 -19.99
N GLN A 58 39.69 -20.39 -20.00
CA GLN A 58 39.17 -19.74 -18.80
C GLN A 58 38.40 -20.70 -17.89
N ARG A 59 37.77 -21.73 -18.45
CA ARG A 59 37.03 -22.75 -17.68
C ARG A 59 37.91 -23.62 -16.79
N ASN A 60 39.22 -23.60 -17.00
CA ASN A 60 40.21 -24.36 -16.25
C ASN A 60 41.19 -23.47 -15.46
N ASP A 61 41.06 -22.14 -15.55
CA ASP A 61 41.92 -21.18 -14.85
C ASP A 61 41.32 -20.86 -13.47
N PRO A 62 41.94 -21.29 -12.35
CA PRO A 62 41.44 -21.04 -11.00
C PRO A 62 41.22 -19.55 -10.71
N THR A 63 42.01 -18.66 -11.32
CA THR A 63 41.91 -17.21 -11.12
C THR A 63 40.61 -16.62 -11.70
N LEU A 64 39.92 -17.37 -12.58
CA LEU A 64 38.64 -17.01 -13.16
C LEU A 64 37.50 -17.91 -12.66
N THR A 65 37.74 -19.20 -12.45
CA THR A 65 36.71 -20.14 -11.98
C THR A 65 36.33 -19.88 -10.51
N GLU A 66 37.28 -19.52 -9.64
CA GLU A 66 36.98 -19.23 -8.23
C GLU A 66 36.06 -18.00 -8.08
N PRO A 67 36.37 -16.80 -8.64
CA PRO A 67 35.47 -15.65 -8.58
C PRO A 67 34.11 -15.92 -9.24
N PHE A 68 34.09 -16.63 -10.37
CA PHE A 68 32.86 -17.02 -11.04
C PHE A 68 31.95 -17.85 -10.11
N LEU A 69 32.51 -18.83 -9.40
CA LEU A 69 31.74 -19.65 -8.46
C LEU A 69 31.35 -18.89 -7.19
N GLU A 70 32.16 -17.94 -6.73
CA GLU A 70 31.79 -17.03 -5.63
C GLU A 70 30.57 -16.19 -6.00
N ASP A 71 30.53 -15.63 -7.21
CA ASP A 71 29.37 -14.89 -7.72
C ASP A 71 28.15 -15.79 -7.89
N VAL A 72 28.32 -17.03 -8.33
CA VAL A 72 27.21 -18.01 -8.41
C VAL A 72 26.65 -18.32 -7.03
N ARG A 73 27.50 -18.43 -6.00
CA ARG A 73 27.04 -18.62 -4.61
C ARG A 73 26.27 -17.40 -4.12
N ALA A 74 26.74 -16.17 -4.39
CA ALA A 74 26.01 -14.95 -4.05
C ALA A 74 24.64 -14.88 -4.75
N LYS A 75 24.56 -15.30 -6.02
CA LYS A 75 23.27 -15.42 -6.73
C LYS A 75 22.35 -16.45 -6.06
N ALA A 76 22.90 -17.57 -5.60
CA ALA A 76 22.13 -18.64 -4.96
C ALA A 76 21.56 -18.26 -3.58
N THR A 77 22.10 -17.24 -2.90
CA THR A 77 21.52 -16.73 -1.64
C THR A 77 20.32 -15.81 -1.84
N VAL A 78 20.08 -15.33 -3.05
CA VAL A 78 18.94 -14.46 -3.36
C VAL A 78 17.66 -15.29 -3.43
N ASP A 79 16.78 -15.11 -2.44
CA ASP A 79 15.42 -15.65 -2.44
C ASP A 79 14.41 -14.51 -2.67
N HIS A 80 14.01 -14.32 -3.93
CA HIS A 80 13.03 -13.30 -4.30
C HIS A 80 12.20 -13.74 -5.52
N PRO A 81 10.86 -13.67 -5.48
CA PRO A 81 9.99 -14.21 -6.55
C PRO A 81 10.18 -13.51 -7.91
N LEU A 82 10.57 -12.23 -7.88
CA LEU A 82 10.79 -11.43 -9.08
C LEU A 82 12.24 -11.47 -9.61
N ILE A 83 13.13 -12.25 -8.99
CA ILE A 83 14.52 -12.42 -9.45
C ILE A 83 14.73 -13.88 -9.88
N SER A 84 15.41 -14.11 -11.01
CA SER A 84 15.65 -15.47 -11.51
C SER A 84 16.49 -16.31 -10.53
N SER A 85 16.01 -17.48 -10.13
CA SER A 85 16.77 -18.36 -9.25
C SER A 85 17.91 -19.10 -9.96
N VAL A 86 19.01 -19.34 -9.23
CA VAL A 86 20.03 -20.32 -9.63
C VAL A 86 19.47 -21.72 -9.36
N LEU A 87 19.58 -22.60 -10.35
CA LEU A 87 19.07 -23.98 -10.28
C LEU A 87 20.18 -24.96 -9.93
N GLU A 88 21.32 -24.83 -10.60
CA GLU A 88 22.47 -25.73 -10.44
C GLU A 88 23.75 -24.99 -10.83
N ALA A 89 24.86 -25.38 -10.22
CA ALA A 89 26.20 -24.94 -10.59
C ALA A 89 27.14 -26.16 -10.67
N ILE A 90 27.92 -26.26 -11.74
CA ILE A 90 28.86 -27.35 -11.99
C ILE A 90 30.26 -26.79 -12.19
N HIS A 91 31.21 -27.40 -11.48
CA HIS A 91 32.64 -27.18 -11.68
C HIS A 91 33.35 -28.54 -11.66
N SER A 92 33.84 -28.96 -12.83
CA SER A 92 34.58 -30.19 -13.05
C SER A 92 35.57 -30.02 -14.20
N GLU A 93 36.46 -30.99 -14.44
CA GLU A 93 37.45 -30.89 -15.53
C GLU A 93 36.80 -30.52 -16.88
N GLY A 94 37.18 -29.38 -17.44
CA GLY A 94 36.66 -28.87 -18.71
C GLY A 94 35.25 -28.26 -18.67
N GLN A 95 34.62 -28.11 -17.49
CA GLN A 95 33.28 -27.51 -17.35
C GLN A 95 33.21 -26.59 -16.13
N CYS A 96 32.80 -25.35 -16.35
CA CYS A 96 32.47 -24.42 -15.29
C CYS A 96 31.25 -23.59 -15.72
N PHE A 97 30.07 -23.92 -15.19
CA PHE A 97 28.81 -23.27 -15.58
C PHE A 97 27.78 -23.26 -14.44
N PHE A 98 26.77 -22.42 -14.58
CA PHE A 98 25.55 -22.53 -13.79
C PHE A 98 24.30 -22.44 -14.69
N ALA A 99 23.26 -23.14 -14.28
CA ALA A 99 21.94 -23.08 -14.87
C ALA A 99 21.03 -22.21 -13.99
N ARG A 100 20.24 -21.34 -14.62
CA ARG A 100 19.26 -20.49 -13.95
C ARG A 100 17.90 -20.58 -14.62
N GLU A 101 16.89 -20.12 -13.89
CA GLU A 101 15.53 -19.96 -14.41
C GLU A 101 15.53 -19.11 -15.71
N LYS A 102 14.81 -19.59 -16.73
CA LYS A 102 14.42 -18.78 -17.89
C LYS A 102 13.13 -18.05 -17.54
N LEU A 103 13.23 -16.73 -17.37
CA LEU A 103 12.09 -15.88 -17.05
C LEU A 103 11.11 -15.83 -18.25
N PRO A 104 9.79 -15.85 -18.01
CA PRO A 104 8.80 -15.71 -19.06
C PRO A 104 8.76 -14.25 -19.57
N GLY A 105 8.70 -14.08 -20.88
CA GLY A 105 8.65 -12.76 -21.54
C GLY A 105 9.86 -12.48 -22.43
N GLN A 106 10.00 -11.21 -22.82
CA GLN A 106 11.11 -10.70 -23.63
C GLN A 106 11.92 -9.67 -22.86
N PRO A 107 13.23 -9.51 -23.16
CA PRO A 107 14.04 -8.48 -22.56
C PRO A 107 13.55 -7.07 -22.90
N LEU A 108 13.76 -6.12 -21.99
CA LEU A 108 13.42 -4.71 -22.19
C LEU A 108 14.12 -4.12 -23.42
N SER A 109 15.33 -4.59 -23.76
CA SER A 109 16.02 -4.18 -25.01
C SER A 109 15.19 -4.49 -26.25
N GLU A 110 14.60 -5.68 -26.33
CA GLU A 110 13.78 -6.09 -27.47
C GLU A 110 12.46 -5.29 -27.51
N HIS A 111 11.80 -5.10 -26.38
CA HIS A 111 10.61 -4.24 -26.29
C HIS A 111 10.89 -2.80 -26.69
N TYR A 112 12.09 -2.29 -26.36
CA TYR A 112 12.53 -0.96 -26.70
C TYR A 112 12.78 -0.82 -28.22
N GLU A 113 13.48 -1.77 -28.83
CA GLU A 113 13.71 -1.80 -30.28
C GLU A 113 12.41 -1.93 -31.08
N GLN A 114 11.44 -2.68 -30.56
CA GLN A 114 10.13 -2.84 -31.17
C GLN A 114 9.22 -1.61 -30.97
N GLY A 115 9.61 -0.64 -30.15
CA GLY A 115 8.83 0.55 -29.85
C GLY A 115 7.54 0.25 -29.08
N LEU A 116 7.59 -0.72 -28.16
CA LEU A 116 6.46 -1.07 -27.31
C LEU A 116 5.95 0.17 -26.57
N SER A 117 4.64 0.44 -26.65
CA SER A 117 4.01 1.49 -25.86
C SER A 117 3.29 0.91 -24.64
N ILE A 118 3.69 1.37 -23.46
CA ILE A 118 3.23 0.85 -22.17
C ILE A 118 2.31 1.89 -21.51
N PRO A 119 1.04 1.56 -21.22
CA PRO A 119 0.13 2.49 -20.57
C PRO A 119 0.55 2.82 -19.13
N PRO A 120 0.15 3.98 -18.57
CA PRO A 120 0.67 4.47 -17.28
C PRO A 120 0.47 3.53 -16.09
N LEU A 121 -0.64 2.78 -16.04
CA LEU A 121 -0.91 1.82 -14.96
C LEU A 121 0.07 0.63 -15.02
N GLN A 122 0.29 0.07 -16.20
CA GLN A 122 1.23 -1.01 -16.44
C GLN A 122 2.66 -0.53 -16.19
N MET A 123 2.99 0.69 -16.59
CA MET A 123 4.29 1.29 -16.31
C MET A 123 4.55 1.41 -14.81
N ALA A 124 3.56 1.90 -14.04
CA ALA A 124 3.68 2.01 -12.59
C ALA A 124 3.93 0.63 -11.93
N ARG A 125 3.25 -0.43 -12.40
CA ARG A 125 3.48 -1.81 -11.96
C ARG A 125 4.91 -2.28 -12.22
N ILE A 126 5.43 -2.01 -13.42
CA ILE A 126 6.81 -2.37 -13.79
C ILE A 126 7.80 -1.65 -12.85
N ILE A 127 7.66 -0.33 -12.69
CA ILE A 127 8.56 0.46 -11.84
C ILE A 127 8.50 -0.05 -10.39
N ARG A 128 7.30 -0.32 -9.86
CA ARG A 128 7.11 -0.84 -8.50
C ARG A 128 7.79 -2.18 -8.31
N SER A 129 7.59 -3.14 -9.23
CA SER A 129 8.22 -4.46 -9.18
C SER A 129 9.75 -4.38 -9.22
N LEU A 130 10.32 -3.50 -10.07
CA LEU A 130 11.77 -3.31 -10.15
C LEU A 130 12.34 -2.64 -8.90
N ALA A 131 11.63 -1.67 -8.34
CA ALA A 131 12.03 -1.01 -7.11
C ALA A 131 11.98 -1.96 -5.90
N ASP A 132 10.98 -2.84 -5.84
CA ASP A 132 10.84 -3.89 -4.81
C ASP A 132 12.04 -4.84 -4.81
N THR A 133 12.42 -5.33 -6.00
CA THR A 133 13.57 -6.20 -6.17
C THR A 133 14.88 -5.54 -5.74
N SER A 134 15.12 -4.31 -6.18
CA SER A 134 16.37 -3.61 -5.89
C SER A 134 16.46 -3.20 -4.42
N LYS A 135 15.35 -2.76 -3.83
CA LYS A 135 15.24 -2.50 -2.39
C LYS A 135 15.55 -3.76 -1.57
N SER A 136 15.00 -4.91 -1.96
CA SER A 136 15.25 -6.17 -1.25
C SER A 136 16.73 -6.52 -1.26
N LEU A 137 17.42 -6.40 -2.40
CA LEU A 137 18.85 -6.65 -2.52
C LEU A 137 19.67 -5.68 -1.66
N GLU A 138 19.36 -4.38 -1.70
CA GLU A 138 20.04 -3.35 -0.90
C GLU A 138 19.86 -3.59 0.61
N SER A 139 18.65 -3.91 1.06
CA SER A 139 18.35 -4.14 2.48
C SER A 139 19.08 -5.36 3.07
N GLN A 140 19.45 -6.31 2.20
CA GLN A 140 20.22 -7.51 2.56
C GLN A 140 21.74 -7.32 2.39
N GLY A 141 22.18 -6.14 1.92
CA GLY A 141 23.59 -5.85 1.66
C GLY A 141 24.18 -6.68 0.53
N ILE A 142 23.37 -7.08 -0.45
CA ILE A 142 23.80 -7.90 -1.58
C ILE A 142 24.40 -7.00 -2.66
N ALA A 143 25.68 -7.20 -2.99
CA ALA A 143 26.34 -6.50 -4.08
C ALA A 143 25.78 -6.96 -5.44
N THR A 144 25.66 -6.05 -6.42
CA THR A 144 25.13 -6.35 -7.75
C THR A 144 26.03 -5.79 -8.85
N LEU A 145 25.98 -6.41 -10.03
CA LEU A 145 26.46 -5.80 -11.27
C LEU A 145 25.45 -4.77 -11.78
N PRO A 146 25.92 -3.71 -12.49
CA PRO A 146 25.02 -2.78 -13.19
C PRO A 146 24.07 -3.51 -14.14
N LEU A 147 22.80 -3.14 -14.07
CA LEU A 147 21.78 -3.65 -14.96
C LEU A 147 22.02 -3.19 -16.40
N THR A 148 21.61 -4.04 -17.34
CA THR A 148 21.42 -3.67 -18.73
C THR A 148 19.97 -3.86 -19.14
N ALA A 149 19.59 -3.34 -20.31
CA ALA A 149 18.26 -3.56 -20.87
C ALA A 149 17.94 -5.06 -21.14
N HIS A 150 18.95 -5.94 -21.16
CA HIS A 150 18.74 -7.38 -21.33
C HIS A 150 18.34 -8.09 -20.04
N ASP A 151 18.56 -7.45 -18.90
CA ASP A 151 18.39 -8.07 -17.57
C ASP A 151 16.99 -7.86 -16.99
N VAL A 152 16.19 -6.98 -17.61
CA VAL A 152 14.78 -6.75 -17.28
C VAL A 152 13.91 -7.51 -18.25
N ILE A 153 13.16 -8.50 -17.75
CA ILE A 153 12.25 -9.30 -18.57
C ILE A 153 10.81 -8.87 -18.32
N ILE A 154 10.09 -8.55 -19.39
CA ILE A 154 8.69 -8.13 -19.34
C ILE A 154 7.84 -9.13 -20.14
N ASP A 155 6.83 -9.70 -19.48
CA ASP A 155 5.86 -10.60 -20.12
C ASP A 155 4.72 -9.84 -20.83
N GLU A 156 3.90 -10.55 -21.59
CA GLU A 156 2.76 -9.97 -22.33
C GLU A 156 1.70 -9.31 -21.42
N LYS A 157 1.75 -9.58 -20.11
CA LYS A 157 0.85 -9.00 -19.09
C LYS A 157 1.49 -7.83 -18.34
N PHE A 158 2.68 -7.38 -18.76
CA PHE A 158 3.48 -6.32 -18.14
C PHE A 158 3.96 -6.65 -16.73
N HIS A 159 4.19 -7.93 -16.42
CA HIS A 159 4.95 -8.30 -15.22
C HIS A 159 6.44 -8.21 -15.53
N ALA A 160 7.16 -7.42 -14.74
CA ALA A 160 8.60 -7.30 -14.81
C ALA A 160 9.29 -8.24 -13.81
N ARG A 161 10.31 -8.98 -14.26
CA ARG A 161 11.21 -9.79 -13.44
C ARG A 161 12.65 -9.52 -13.84
N LEU A 162 13.57 -9.65 -12.91
CA LEU A 162 14.99 -9.38 -13.10
C LEU A 162 15.81 -10.66 -13.23
N VAL A 163 16.77 -10.63 -14.14
CA VAL A 163 17.91 -11.55 -14.10
C VAL A 163 18.71 -11.27 -12.82
N ASN A 164 19.15 -12.33 -12.16
CA ASN A 164 19.90 -12.19 -10.90
C ASN A 164 21.30 -11.63 -11.14
N MET A 165 21.52 -10.39 -10.73
CA MET A 165 22.78 -9.67 -10.88
C MET A 165 23.66 -9.70 -9.62
N ALA A 166 23.27 -10.44 -8.58
CA ALA A 166 24.02 -10.49 -7.32
C ALA A 166 25.44 -11.02 -7.52
N ILE A 167 26.43 -10.46 -6.85
CA ILE A 167 27.84 -10.90 -6.92
C ILE A 167 28.42 -10.96 -5.51
N SER A 168 29.56 -11.62 -5.41
CA SER A 168 30.35 -11.63 -4.18
C SER A 168 30.99 -10.25 -3.94
N GLY A 169 31.13 -9.87 -2.66
CA GLY A 169 31.79 -8.63 -2.26
C GLY A 169 30.84 -7.59 -1.65
N GLU A 170 31.34 -6.36 -1.55
CA GLU A 170 30.64 -5.23 -0.93
C GLU A 170 29.79 -4.47 -1.96
N PRO A 171 28.57 -4.04 -1.60
CA PRO A 171 27.73 -3.23 -2.48
C PRO A 171 28.39 -1.89 -2.84
N ASP A 172 28.36 -1.53 -4.12
CA ASP A 172 28.73 -0.19 -4.60
C ASP A 172 27.46 0.65 -4.83
N PRO A 173 27.22 1.71 -4.03
CA PRO A 173 26.05 2.58 -4.17
C PRO A 173 25.92 3.27 -5.54
N SER A 174 27.02 3.40 -6.28
CA SER A 174 27.01 3.98 -7.62
C SER A 174 26.28 3.10 -8.63
N VAL A 175 26.28 1.77 -8.43
CA VAL A 175 25.56 0.81 -9.27
C VAL A 175 24.06 1.04 -9.18
N ALA A 176 23.52 1.15 -7.97
CA ALA A 176 22.11 1.42 -7.76
C ALA A 176 21.66 2.74 -8.42
N THR A 177 22.54 3.75 -8.42
CA THR A 177 22.26 5.04 -9.08
C THR A 177 22.25 4.91 -10.60
N GLN A 178 23.20 4.16 -11.19
CA GLN A 178 23.24 3.87 -12.63
C GLN A 178 22.00 3.09 -13.08
N ASP A 179 21.56 2.11 -12.29
CA ASP A 179 20.37 1.31 -12.57
C ASP A 179 19.10 2.16 -12.63
N LYS A 180 18.93 3.09 -11.68
CA LYS A 180 17.80 4.04 -11.68
C LYS A 180 17.81 4.92 -12.93
N GLN A 181 18.99 5.42 -13.31
CA GLN A 181 19.15 6.26 -14.49
C GLN A 181 18.81 5.52 -15.77
N LEU A 182 19.35 4.30 -15.93
CA LEU A 182 19.07 3.44 -17.08
C LEU A 182 17.58 3.15 -17.21
N LEU A 183 16.95 2.66 -16.13
CA LEU A 183 15.54 2.31 -16.13
C LEU A 183 14.65 3.54 -16.34
N GLY A 184 14.99 4.66 -15.70
CA GLY A 184 14.30 5.93 -15.87
C GLY A 184 14.30 6.39 -17.34
N GLN A 185 15.44 6.31 -18.02
CA GLN A 185 15.55 6.69 -19.44
C GLN A 185 14.77 5.74 -20.35
N LEU A 186 15.04 4.44 -20.27
CA LEU A 186 14.43 3.46 -21.18
C LEU A 186 12.91 3.36 -21.00
N LEU A 187 12.43 3.32 -19.76
CA LEU A 187 10.99 3.21 -19.51
C LEU A 187 10.24 4.50 -19.86
N ARG A 188 10.89 5.68 -19.75
CA ARG A 188 10.27 6.95 -20.15
C ARG A 188 9.93 6.97 -21.63
N ASP A 189 10.82 6.48 -22.48
CA ASP A 189 10.61 6.43 -23.93
C ASP A 189 9.49 5.45 -24.33
N LEU A 190 9.20 4.45 -23.50
CA LEU A 190 8.13 3.47 -23.73
C LEU A 190 6.78 3.89 -23.13
N LEU A 191 6.72 4.95 -22.31
CA LEU A 191 5.49 5.40 -21.69
C LEU A 191 4.50 5.96 -22.71
N THR A 192 3.27 5.45 -22.72
CA THR A 192 2.23 6.01 -23.59
C THR A 192 1.87 7.45 -23.17
N PRO A 193 1.98 8.45 -24.05
CA PRO A 193 1.63 9.83 -23.73
C PRO A 193 0.11 10.05 -23.71
N ASN A 194 -0.32 11.17 -23.13
CA ASN A 194 -1.71 11.66 -23.15
C ASN A 194 -2.78 10.71 -22.58
N GLN A 195 -2.41 9.82 -21.65
CA GLN A 195 -3.34 9.00 -20.89
C GLN A 195 -3.45 9.47 -19.43
N PRO A 196 -4.54 9.13 -18.72
CA PRO A 196 -4.61 9.30 -17.28
C PRO A 196 -3.38 8.69 -16.60
N GLY A 197 -2.62 9.51 -15.88
CA GLY A 197 -1.39 9.09 -15.22
C GLY A 197 -0.10 9.35 -16.00
N SER A 198 -0.14 9.64 -17.31
CA SER A 198 1.09 9.82 -18.11
C SER A 198 2.01 10.90 -17.52
N THR A 199 1.50 12.08 -17.16
CA THR A 199 2.34 13.19 -16.64
C THR A 199 3.07 12.84 -15.35
N ARG A 200 2.40 12.15 -14.42
CA ARG A 200 2.99 11.78 -13.12
C ARG A 200 3.95 10.61 -13.24
N THR A 201 3.63 9.62 -14.07
CA THR A 201 4.54 8.51 -14.39
C THR A 201 5.79 9.03 -15.11
N ASP A 202 5.63 9.95 -16.07
CA ASP A 202 6.74 10.63 -16.74
C ASP A 202 7.61 11.43 -15.76
N SER A 203 6.98 12.10 -14.78
CA SER A 203 7.72 12.84 -13.76
C SER A 203 8.58 11.92 -12.89
N LEU A 204 8.04 10.77 -12.44
CA LEU A 204 8.80 9.77 -11.69
C LEU A 204 9.97 9.23 -12.52
N LEU A 205 9.72 8.82 -13.76
CA LEU A 205 10.76 8.31 -14.66
C LEU A 205 11.82 9.37 -14.97
N GLY A 206 11.41 10.63 -15.12
CA GLY A 206 12.31 11.78 -15.23
C GLY A 206 13.19 11.96 -14.00
N PHE A 207 12.64 11.80 -12.79
CA PHE A 207 13.42 11.85 -11.55
C PHE A 207 14.38 10.67 -11.39
N MET A 208 14.00 9.49 -11.88
CA MET A 208 14.90 8.32 -11.92
C MET A 208 16.05 8.53 -12.91
N ALA A 209 15.77 9.12 -14.08
CA ALA A 209 16.73 9.39 -15.14
C ALA A 209 17.74 10.51 -14.82
N ASP A 210 17.42 11.38 -13.85
CA ASP A 210 18.18 12.58 -13.54
C ASP A 210 19.42 12.29 -12.69
N GLY A 211 20.57 12.15 -13.36
CA GLY A 211 21.86 11.92 -12.72
C GLY A 211 22.56 13.16 -12.14
N HIS A 212 21.95 14.35 -12.24
CA HIS A 212 22.56 15.61 -11.78
C HIS A 212 22.01 16.08 -10.43
N ARG A 213 21.19 15.26 -9.76
CA ARG A 213 20.65 15.58 -8.43
C ARG A 213 21.69 15.39 -7.35
N ASP A 214 21.77 16.37 -6.45
CA ASP A 214 22.58 16.28 -5.23
C ASP A 214 22.17 15.07 -4.36
N GLN A 215 20.89 14.67 -4.42
CA GLN A 215 20.36 13.46 -3.79
C GLN A 215 19.46 12.68 -4.78
N PRO A 216 19.97 11.61 -5.40
CA PRO A 216 19.17 10.70 -6.22
C PRO A 216 18.06 10.03 -5.39
N LEU A 217 16.96 9.64 -6.05
CA LEU A 217 15.88 8.90 -5.35
C LEU A 217 16.39 7.56 -4.82
N SER A 218 15.98 7.18 -3.61
CA SER A 218 16.18 5.82 -3.10
C SER A 218 15.23 4.84 -3.79
N TRP A 219 15.54 3.53 -3.77
CA TRP A 219 14.59 2.53 -4.30
C TRP A 219 13.29 2.50 -3.50
N ASP A 220 13.35 2.76 -2.18
CA ASP A 220 12.16 2.97 -1.35
C ASP A 220 11.27 4.08 -1.89
N GLN A 221 11.84 5.27 -2.16
CA GLN A 221 11.09 6.39 -2.70
C GLN A 221 10.49 6.07 -4.08
N ILE A 222 11.24 5.39 -4.95
CA ILE A 222 10.73 4.97 -6.26
C ILE A 222 9.58 3.97 -6.11
N TYR A 223 9.70 3.01 -5.19
CA TYR A 223 8.65 2.03 -4.89
C TYR A 223 7.36 2.74 -4.41
N GLU A 224 7.45 3.59 -3.39
CA GLU A 224 6.30 4.29 -2.82
C GLU A 224 5.61 5.19 -3.86
N LEU A 225 6.39 5.93 -4.66
CA LEU A 225 5.86 6.77 -5.72
C LEU A 225 5.17 5.94 -6.82
N ALA A 226 5.78 4.82 -7.23
CA ALA A 226 5.19 3.93 -8.24
C ALA A 226 3.92 3.24 -7.73
N ASP A 227 3.89 2.79 -6.47
CA ASP A 227 2.73 2.19 -5.83
C ASP A 227 1.57 3.19 -5.69
N GLY A 228 1.87 4.43 -5.28
CA GLY A 228 0.89 5.52 -5.27
C GLY A 228 0.38 5.89 -6.67
N ILE A 229 1.17 5.68 -7.72
CA ILE A 229 0.70 5.81 -9.11
C ILE A 229 -0.23 4.66 -9.47
N GLU A 230 0.18 3.43 -9.19
CA GLU A 230 -0.60 2.23 -9.49
C GLU A 230 -1.98 2.27 -8.80
N ARG A 231 -2.04 2.50 -7.49
CA ARG A 231 -3.30 2.51 -6.71
C ARG A 231 -4.31 3.51 -7.27
N GLN A 232 -3.88 4.74 -7.52
CA GLN A 232 -4.76 5.79 -8.06
C GLN A 232 -5.24 5.53 -9.49
N LEU A 233 -4.50 4.73 -10.28
CA LEU A 233 -4.89 4.36 -11.64
C LEU A 233 -5.69 3.05 -11.69
N ALA A 234 -5.56 2.18 -10.68
CA ALA A 234 -6.27 0.93 -10.56
C ALA A 234 -7.72 1.09 -10.06
N GLU A 235 -8.04 2.23 -9.45
CA GLU A 235 -9.42 2.57 -9.05
C GLU A 235 -10.34 2.81 -10.26
N PRO A 236 -11.54 2.18 -10.32
CA PRO A 236 -12.46 2.37 -11.42
C PRO A 236 -13.01 3.81 -11.44
N ARG A 237 -12.50 4.62 -12.37
CA ARG A 237 -13.06 5.94 -12.70
C ARG A 237 -14.40 5.80 -13.44
N ASN A 238 -15.50 5.62 -12.72
CA ASN A 238 -16.81 5.97 -13.25
C ASN A 238 -17.09 7.46 -12.97
N LYS A 239 -16.56 8.33 -13.84
CA LYS A 239 -17.07 9.70 -14.00
C LYS A 239 -17.77 9.79 -15.35
N ALA A 240 -19.10 9.73 -15.33
CA ALA A 240 -19.90 10.08 -16.49
C ALA A 240 -19.58 11.54 -16.89
N LYS A 241 -19.25 11.75 -18.16
CA LYS A 241 -19.02 13.07 -18.76
C LYS A 241 -20.32 13.88 -18.72
N ILE A 242 -20.32 15.02 -18.05
CA ILE A 242 -21.34 16.05 -18.26
C ILE A 242 -21.01 16.72 -19.60
N ALA A 243 -21.86 16.51 -20.59
CA ALA A 243 -21.79 17.27 -21.84
C ALA A 243 -22.16 18.73 -21.56
N SER A 244 -21.20 19.63 -21.76
CA SER A 244 -21.43 21.06 -21.82
C SER A 244 -22.13 21.40 -23.14
N SER A 245 -23.40 21.79 -23.11
CA SER A 245 -24.06 22.49 -24.22
C SER A 245 -24.31 23.93 -23.84
N THR A 246 -23.32 24.78 -24.11
CA THR A 246 -23.52 26.23 -24.28
C THR A 246 -23.67 26.49 -25.77
N MET A 247 -24.87 26.86 -26.22
CA MET A 247 -25.06 27.55 -27.50
C MET A 247 -25.48 28.99 -27.23
N PRO A 248 -25.05 29.96 -28.07
CA PRO A 248 -25.33 31.38 -27.87
C PRO A 248 -26.76 31.72 -28.30
N MET A 249 -27.42 32.62 -27.56
CA MET A 249 -28.69 33.23 -27.97
C MET A 249 -28.47 34.62 -28.58
N ARG A 250 -29.17 34.90 -29.69
CA ARG A 250 -29.98 36.12 -29.95
C ARG A 250 -30.57 36.11 -31.39
N PRO A 251 -31.62 36.90 -31.70
CA PRO A 251 -33.02 36.76 -31.28
C PRO A 251 -33.99 36.77 -32.50
N LEU A 252 -35.31 36.63 -32.29
CA LEU A 252 -36.39 37.51 -32.83
C LEU A 252 -37.77 36.82 -32.96
N ILE A 253 -38.74 37.45 -32.28
CA ILE A 253 -40.16 37.69 -32.64
C ILE A 253 -41.26 36.63 -32.37
N SER A 254 -42.25 37.14 -31.62
CA SER A 254 -43.69 36.88 -31.38
C SER A 254 -44.45 35.83 -32.24
N SER A 255 -45.49 35.15 -31.72
CA SER A 255 -46.72 35.80 -31.24
C SER A 255 -47.58 34.93 -30.33
N ALA A 256 -48.31 35.62 -29.47
CA ALA A 256 -48.99 35.14 -28.28
C ALA A 256 -50.31 34.42 -28.61
N THR A 257 -50.36 33.11 -28.34
CA THR A 257 -51.59 32.39 -27.92
C THR A 257 -51.26 31.11 -27.13
N ILE A 258 -50.06 30.53 -27.30
CA ILE A 258 -49.64 29.26 -26.65
C ILE A 258 -49.26 29.41 -25.16
N ALA A 259 -48.95 30.62 -24.69
CA ALA A 259 -48.36 30.85 -23.37
C ALA A 259 -49.27 30.53 -22.17
N LYS A 260 -50.60 30.55 -22.30
CA LYS A 260 -51.50 30.42 -21.13
C LYS A 260 -51.69 28.98 -20.64
N ILE A 261 -51.59 27.99 -21.53
CA ILE A 261 -51.70 26.56 -21.15
C ILE A 261 -50.33 26.06 -20.65
N ALA A 262 -49.23 26.50 -21.28
CA ALA A 262 -47.88 26.12 -20.90
C ALA A 262 -47.48 26.61 -19.50
N ILE A 263 -47.93 27.79 -19.07
CA ILE A 263 -47.63 28.33 -17.73
C ILE A 263 -48.32 27.49 -16.64
N ALA A 264 -49.58 27.06 -16.84
CA ALA A 264 -50.30 26.25 -15.84
C ALA A 264 -49.74 24.84 -15.71
N VAL A 265 -49.29 24.23 -16.82
CA VAL A 265 -48.64 22.91 -16.80
C VAL A 265 -47.22 23.00 -16.24
N ALA A 266 -46.49 24.09 -16.54
CA ALA A 266 -45.16 24.31 -15.97
C ALA A 266 -45.20 24.62 -14.48
N THR A 267 -46.16 25.42 -13.99
CA THR A 267 -46.32 25.64 -12.55
C THR A 267 -46.76 24.36 -11.85
N LEU A 268 -47.66 23.56 -12.43
CA LEU A 268 -48.05 22.28 -11.86
C LEU A 268 -46.88 21.28 -11.87
N ALA A 269 -46.06 21.23 -12.92
CA ALA A 269 -44.87 20.39 -12.98
C ALA A 269 -43.76 20.85 -12.02
N ILE A 270 -43.61 22.15 -11.80
CA ILE A 270 -42.69 22.70 -10.79
C ILE A 270 -43.21 22.40 -9.39
N VAL A 271 -44.52 22.52 -9.14
CA VAL A 271 -45.11 22.18 -7.84
C VAL A 271 -45.04 20.68 -7.60
N ILE A 272 -45.33 19.83 -8.59
CA ILE A 272 -45.17 18.38 -8.49
C ILE A 272 -43.70 18.01 -8.31
N GLY A 273 -42.79 18.64 -9.05
CA GLY A 273 -41.35 18.44 -8.92
C GLY A 273 -40.82 18.90 -7.57
N LEU A 274 -41.34 20.00 -7.03
CA LEU A 274 -40.99 20.53 -5.71
C LEU A 274 -41.60 19.66 -4.60
N VAL A 275 -42.84 19.20 -4.75
CA VAL A 275 -43.47 18.25 -3.84
C VAL A 275 -42.74 16.92 -3.88
N TYR A 276 -42.35 16.42 -5.05
CA TYR A 276 -41.52 15.22 -5.20
C TYR A 276 -40.14 15.42 -4.56
N TYR A 277 -39.48 16.55 -4.79
CA TYR A 277 -38.19 16.89 -4.20
C TYR A 277 -38.26 17.03 -2.67
N LEU A 278 -39.31 17.67 -2.14
CA LEU A 278 -39.52 17.82 -0.70
C LEU A 278 -39.99 16.52 -0.04
N SER A 279 -40.77 15.70 -0.73
CA SER A 279 -41.27 14.41 -0.21
C SER A 279 -40.21 13.30 -0.28
N ASN A 280 -39.29 13.35 -1.25
CA ASN A 280 -38.16 12.42 -1.35
C ASN A 280 -36.87 12.95 -0.71
N ARG A 281 -36.93 14.10 -0.01
CA ARG A 281 -35.80 14.57 0.80
C ARG A 281 -35.62 13.58 1.96
N LYS A 282 -34.58 12.74 1.87
CA LYS A 282 -34.15 11.92 3.01
C LYS A 282 -33.84 12.88 4.15
N VAL A 283 -34.63 12.83 5.21
CA VAL A 283 -34.32 13.54 6.45
C VAL A 283 -33.23 12.73 7.12
N ALA A 284 -32.03 13.31 7.20
CA ALA A 284 -30.93 12.69 7.91
C ALA A 284 -31.36 12.43 9.37
N PRO A 285 -31.03 11.25 9.94
CA PRO A 285 -31.22 11.02 11.36
C PRO A 285 -30.52 12.12 12.15
N PRO A 286 -31.18 12.72 13.17
CA PRO A 286 -30.50 13.70 14.01
C PRO A 286 -29.31 13.04 14.73
N GLU A 287 -28.28 13.84 15.00
CA GLU A 287 -27.21 13.45 15.91
C GLU A 287 -27.84 13.09 17.27
N ARG A 288 -27.51 11.90 17.78
CA ARG A 288 -28.08 11.36 19.02
C ARG A 288 -27.22 11.76 20.22
N GLN A 289 -27.88 11.93 21.36
CA GLN A 289 -27.19 12.13 22.63
C GLN A 289 -26.78 10.78 23.18
N LEU A 290 -25.51 10.43 23.01
CA LEU A 290 -24.95 9.15 23.40
C LEU A 290 -24.28 9.24 24.77
N GLU A 291 -24.16 8.10 25.45
CA GLU A 291 -23.41 7.97 26.69
C GLU A 291 -21.92 8.16 26.39
N ASP A 292 -21.25 9.09 27.07
CA ASP A 292 -19.87 9.45 26.74
C ASP A 292 -18.87 8.42 27.31
N LEU A 293 -18.93 8.15 28.62
CA LEU A 293 -17.97 7.28 29.32
C LEU A 293 -18.66 6.22 30.18
N VAL A 294 -18.15 4.99 30.08
CA VAL A 294 -18.51 3.84 30.92
C VAL A 294 -17.38 3.56 31.92
N ARG A 295 -17.76 3.31 33.18
CA ARG A 295 -16.82 2.94 34.25
C ARG A 295 -16.47 1.45 34.15
N ILE A 296 -15.17 1.15 34.11
CA ILE A 296 -14.64 -0.21 34.24
C ILE A 296 -14.04 -0.35 35.64
N PRO A 297 -14.58 -1.25 36.50
CA PRO A 297 -14.12 -1.37 37.87
C PRO A 297 -12.69 -1.91 37.95
N ALA A 298 -11.98 -1.60 39.04
CA ALA A 298 -10.69 -2.23 39.31
C ALA A 298 -10.86 -3.75 39.44
N GLY A 299 -9.94 -4.52 38.88
CA GLY A 299 -10.09 -5.98 38.88
C GLY A 299 -9.05 -6.71 38.03
N GLN A 300 -9.28 -8.00 37.90
CA GLN A 300 -8.48 -8.91 37.09
C GLN A 300 -9.26 -9.30 35.84
N TYR A 301 -8.71 -8.99 34.66
CA TYR A 301 -9.36 -9.21 33.38
C TYR A 301 -8.55 -10.15 32.49
N PRO A 302 -9.20 -10.97 31.65
CA PRO A 302 -8.53 -11.69 30.58
C PRO A 302 -7.86 -10.73 29.60
N GLY A 303 -6.56 -10.90 29.40
CA GLY A 303 -5.79 -10.25 28.36
C GLY A 303 -5.85 -11.00 27.02
N PRO A 304 -5.33 -10.39 25.94
CA PRO A 304 -5.42 -10.92 24.58
C PRO A 304 -4.87 -12.34 24.38
N LEU A 305 -3.88 -12.73 25.19
CA LEU A 305 -3.16 -14.00 25.10
C LEU A 305 -3.67 -15.03 26.12
N GLY A 306 -4.80 -14.77 26.78
CA GLY A 306 -5.34 -15.60 27.86
C GLY A 306 -4.66 -15.41 29.21
N THR A 307 -3.66 -14.53 29.32
CA THR A 307 -3.06 -14.11 30.59
C THR A 307 -3.98 -13.14 31.31
N THR A 308 -4.04 -13.21 32.65
CA THR A 308 -4.83 -12.25 33.43
C THR A 308 -4.03 -10.98 33.69
N VAL A 309 -4.64 -9.82 33.41
CA VAL A 309 -4.06 -8.49 33.69
C VAL A 309 -4.81 -7.84 34.84
N THR A 310 -4.08 -7.33 35.82
CA THR A 310 -4.67 -6.54 36.92
C THR A 310 -4.73 -5.08 36.51
N MET A 311 -5.90 -4.46 36.67
CA MET A 311 -6.16 -3.09 36.22
C MET A 311 -6.78 -2.28 37.35
N ASN A 312 -6.37 -1.01 37.45
CA ASN A 312 -7.08 -0.03 38.25
C ASN A 312 -8.42 0.31 37.58
N GLU A 313 -9.28 0.98 38.33
CA GLU A 313 -10.49 1.55 37.78
C GLU A 313 -10.16 2.63 36.73
N PHE A 314 -10.93 2.66 35.65
CA PHE A 314 -10.82 3.67 34.59
C PHE A 314 -12.17 3.90 33.89
N TRP A 315 -12.23 4.97 33.09
CA TRP A 315 -13.40 5.33 32.29
C TRP A 315 -13.01 5.29 30.82
N ILE A 316 -13.81 4.58 30.03
CA ILE A 316 -13.61 4.41 28.59
C ILE A 316 -14.86 4.87 27.83
N GLY A 317 -14.67 5.34 26.61
CA GLY A 317 -15.74 5.71 25.69
C GLY A 317 -16.78 4.59 25.62
N ALA A 318 -18.05 4.94 25.84
CA ALA A 318 -19.14 3.96 25.75
C ALA A 318 -19.25 3.40 24.32
N HIS A 319 -18.69 4.10 23.34
CA HIS A 319 -18.67 3.75 21.93
C HIS A 319 -17.42 4.31 21.23
N GLU A 320 -17.19 3.93 19.97
CA GLU A 320 -16.20 4.54 19.10
C GLU A 320 -16.55 6.01 18.80
N VAL A 321 -15.55 6.85 18.56
CA VAL A 321 -15.78 8.25 18.20
C VAL A 321 -16.59 8.34 16.91
N THR A 322 -17.69 9.08 16.95
CA THR A 322 -18.60 9.22 15.80
C THR A 322 -18.11 10.25 14.79
N ILE A 323 -18.62 10.18 13.56
CA ILE A 323 -18.42 11.19 12.52
C ILE A 323 -18.87 12.57 13.01
N GLY A 324 -20.02 12.66 13.69
CA GLY A 324 -20.54 13.91 14.24
C GLY A 324 -19.62 14.51 15.31
N GLU A 325 -19.09 13.70 16.22
CA GLU A 325 -18.13 14.15 17.22
C GLU A 325 -16.80 14.61 16.60
N TYR A 326 -16.28 13.86 15.64
CA TYR A 326 -15.03 14.21 14.96
C TYR A 326 -15.18 15.50 14.12
N ALA A 327 -16.35 15.73 13.52
CA ALA A 327 -16.64 16.98 12.82
C ALA A 327 -16.57 18.21 13.74
N LYS A 328 -16.99 18.07 15.02
CA LYS A 328 -16.87 19.15 16.02
C LYS A 328 -15.41 19.47 16.31
N PHE A 329 -14.56 18.45 16.42
CA PHE A 329 -13.11 18.61 16.56
C PHE A 329 -12.50 19.37 15.38
N LEU A 330 -12.78 18.93 14.14
CA LEU A 330 -12.28 19.61 12.94
C LEU A 330 -12.75 21.07 12.85
N ASN A 331 -14.01 21.32 13.17
CA ASN A 331 -14.55 22.67 13.22
C ASN A 331 -13.83 23.53 14.28
N ALA A 332 -13.54 22.97 15.47
CA ALA A 332 -12.78 23.66 16.50
C ALA A 332 -11.34 23.97 16.06
N LEU A 333 -10.68 23.06 15.35
CA LEU A 333 -9.35 23.31 14.80
C LEU A 333 -9.35 24.40 13.71
N SER A 334 -10.43 24.49 12.92
CA SER A 334 -10.52 25.44 11.80
C SER A 334 -10.52 26.91 12.24
N VAL A 335 -10.93 27.20 13.47
CA VAL A 335 -11.08 28.57 14.01
C VAL A 335 -9.91 29.03 14.88
N ILE A 336 -8.96 28.14 15.20
CA ILE A 336 -7.77 28.44 16.01
C ILE A 336 -6.51 28.53 15.13
N SER A 337 -5.50 29.24 15.62
CA SER A 337 -4.24 29.45 14.89
C SER A 337 -3.40 28.17 14.79
N PRO A 338 -2.48 28.04 13.81
CA PRO A 338 -1.59 26.89 13.71
C PRO A 338 -0.81 26.59 15.00
N GLU A 339 -0.37 27.62 15.72
CA GLU A 339 0.34 27.48 16.99
C GLU A 339 -0.56 26.89 18.10
N GLN A 340 -1.84 27.24 18.09
CA GLN A 340 -2.83 26.67 19.02
C GLN A 340 -3.19 25.22 18.64
N ARG A 341 -3.19 24.88 17.34
CA ARG A 341 -3.40 23.49 16.88
C ARG A 341 -2.26 22.58 17.32
N ALA A 342 -1.02 23.08 17.28
CA ALA A 342 0.16 22.33 17.67
C ALA A 342 0.12 21.82 19.12
N VAL A 343 -0.68 22.45 20.00
CA VAL A 343 -0.87 21.99 21.40
C VAL A 343 -1.49 20.60 21.48
N TYR A 344 -2.28 20.20 20.48
CA TYR A 344 -2.91 18.88 20.45
C TYR A 344 -2.08 17.84 19.68
N GLN A 345 -0.98 18.25 19.05
CA GLN A 345 -0.13 17.35 18.29
C GLN A 345 0.76 16.55 19.24
N HIS A 346 1.10 15.33 18.85
CA HIS A 346 2.07 14.54 19.58
C HIS A 346 3.48 15.03 19.24
N ASP A 347 4.40 15.01 20.22
CA ASP A 347 5.79 15.46 20.01
C ASP A 347 6.49 14.71 18.86
N ASP A 348 6.27 13.40 18.77
CA ASP A 348 6.80 12.54 17.69
C ASP A 348 6.00 12.59 16.38
N GLN A 349 5.05 13.52 16.20
CA GLN A 349 4.27 13.60 14.96
C GLN A 349 5.18 13.99 13.77
N PRO A 350 5.14 13.26 12.64
CA PRO A 350 5.94 13.58 11.46
C PRO A 350 5.63 14.97 10.89
N GLU A 351 6.63 15.66 10.35
CA GLU A 351 6.48 17.01 9.77
C GLU A 351 5.53 17.03 8.57
N GLU A 352 5.41 15.91 7.85
CA GLU A 352 4.52 15.75 6.71
C GLU A 352 3.03 15.74 7.13
N LYS A 353 2.74 15.44 8.41
CA LYS A 353 1.37 15.46 8.94
C LYS A 353 0.94 16.90 9.28
N THR A 354 0.41 17.56 8.27
CA THR A 354 0.03 18.98 8.32
C THR A 354 -1.43 19.22 8.74
N ASP A 355 -2.29 18.21 8.70
CA ASP A 355 -3.68 18.29 9.13
C ASP A 355 -4.17 17.01 9.82
N HIS A 356 -5.42 17.06 10.27
CA HIS A 356 -6.11 15.95 10.93
C HIS A 356 -7.35 15.46 10.16
N LEU A 357 -7.37 15.66 8.84
CA LEU A 357 -8.50 15.25 8.00
C LEU A 357 -8.42 13.73 7.74
N PRO A 358 -9.51 12.98 7.99
CA PRO A 358 -9.60 11.58 7.61
C PRO A 358 -9.56 11.37 6.09
N ASP A 359 -9.15 10.19 5.65
CA ASP A 359 -9.24 9.82 4.24
C ASP A 359 -10.70 9.90 3.76
N ASP A 360 -10.92 10.53 2.61
CA ASP A 360 -12.24 10.71 2.00
C ASP A 360 -13.27 11.45 2.88
N TRP A 361 -12.80 12.26 3.84
CA TRP A 361 -13.64 12.96 4.82
C TRP A 361 -14.78 13.77 4.19
N ASP A 362 -14.51 14.54 3.14
CA ASP A 362 -15.54 15.38 2.51
C ASP A 362 -16.70 14.55 1.95
N SER A 363 -16.41 13.38 1.36
CA SER A 363 -17.45 12.49 0.84
C SER A 363 -18.20 11.81 1.99
N LEU A 364 -17.46 11.25 2.96
CA LEU A 364 -18.03 10.59 4.13
C LEU A 364 -18.94 11.52 4.92
N TYR A 365 -18.47 12.73 5.25
CA TYR A 365 -19.18 13.70 6.06
C TYR A 365 -20.42 14.26 5.34
N ALA A 366 -20.33 14.50 4.02
CA ALA A 366 -21.48 14.95 3.22
C ALA A 366 -22.60 13.91 3.20
N GLU A 367 -22.27 12.63 2.96
CA GLU A 367 -23.25 11.54 2.98
C GLU A 367 -23.79 11.29 4.39
N ALA A 368 -22.93 11.32 5.43
CA ALA A 368 -23.35 11.17 6.82
C ALA A 368 -24.31 12.29 7.27
N SER A 369 -24.03 13.53 6.88
CA SER A 369 -24.90 14.68 7.16
C SER A 369 -26.25 14.60 6.45
N ALA A 370 -26.34 13.84 5.37
CA ALA A 370 -27.56 13.62 4.60
C ALA A 370 -28.31 12.32 4.97
N GLY A 371 -27.75 11.47 5.86
CA GLY A 371 -28.26 10.11 6.09
C GLY A 371 -28.22 9.25 4.82
N GLY A 372 -27.13 9.42 4.07
CA GLY A 372 -26.92 8.88 2.74
C GLY A 372 -26.25 7.52 2.72
N GLN A 373 -25.40 7.29 1.72
CA GLN A 373 -24.62 6.07 1.60
C GLN A 373 -23.19 6.38 1.23
N TRP A 374 -22.25 5.80 1.97
CA TRP A 374 -20.83 5.86 1.67
C TRP A 374 -20.32 4.45 1.36
N ASN A 375 -19.63 4.29 0.23
CA ASN A 375 -19.22 2.97 -0.29
C ASN A 375 -20.37 1.95 -0.43
N GLY A 376 -21.57 2.44 -0.76
CA GLY A 376 -22.78 1.60 -0.89
C GLY A 376 -23.38 1.13 0.44
N LEU A 377 -22.83 1.57 1.58
CA LEU A 377 -23.31 1.27 2.91
C LEU A 377 -24.03 2.49 3.51
N PRO A 378 -25.09 2.30 4.30
CA PRO A 378 -25.76 3.41 4.98
C PRO A 378 -24.80 4.10 5.94
N VAL A 379 -24.90 5.42 6.04
CA VAL A 379 -24.11 6.21 6.99
C VAL A 379 -24.91 7.42 7.48
N ASP A 380 -24.74 7.76 8.75
CA ASP A 380 -25.19 9.01 9.35
C ASP A 380 -24.15 9.51 10.37
N LEU A 381 -24.38 10.67 10.97
CA LEU A 381 -23.43 11.28 11.91
C LEU A 381 -23.12 10.42 13.15
N ASN A 382 -23.93 9.40 13.46
CA ASN A 382 -23.75 8.51 14.61
C ASN A 382 -22.92 7.26 14.28
N TYR A 383 -22.42 7.14 13.05
CA TYR A 383 -21.49 6.07 12.65
C TYR A 383 -20.06 6.43 13.11
N PRO A 384 -19.19 5.42 13.32
CA PRO A 384 -17.82 5.68 13.74
C PRO A 384 -17.04 6.43 12.66
N VAL A 385 -16.15 7.33 13.08
CA VAL A 385 -15.16 7.91 12.17
C VAL A 385 -14.15 6.85 11.74
N VAL A 386 -13.77 6.87 10.47
CA VAL A 386 -12.82 5.94 9.84
C VAL A 386 -11.86 6.69 8.92
N GLY A 387 -10.82 6.01 8.41
CA GLY A 387 -9.83 6.64 7.54
C GLY A 387 -8.86 7.55 8.32
N ILE A 388 -8.82 7.39 9.63
CA ILE A 388 -7.93 8.14 10.53
C ILE A 388 -6.63 7.38 10.78
N ASP A 389 -5.57 8.13 11.04
CA ASP A 389 -4.31 7.57 11.54
C ASP A 389 -4.23 7.69 13.08
N TRP A 390 -3.14 7.21 13.67
CA TRP A 390 -2.98 7.28 15.12
C TRP A 390 -2.86 8.72 15.63
N TRP A 391 -2.26 9.60 14.84
CA TRP A 391 -2.02 11.00 15.18
C TRP A 391 -3.32 11.81 15.22
N ASP A 392 -4.26 11.52 14.33
CA ASP A 392 -5.65 12.02 14.36
C ASP A 392 -6.36 11.62 15.65
N ALA A 393 -6.30 10.32 15.96
CA ALA A 393 -6.91 9.76 17.16
C ALA A 393 -6.32 10.39 18.44
N TYR A 394 -4.99 10.60 18.45
CA TYR A 394 -4.29 11.27 19.54
C TYR A 394 -4.73 12.73 19.68
N ALA A 395 -4.69 13.51 18.59
CA ALA A 395 -5.02 14.93 18.63
C ALA A 395 -6.48 15.18 19.03
N TYR A 396 -7.41 14.33 18.55
CA TYR A 396 -8.80 14.34 19.01
C TYR A 396 -8.88 14.05 20.51
N ALA A 397 -8.16 13.03 20.99
CA ALA A 397 -8.19 12.65 22.40
C ALA A 397 -7.67 13.79 23.28
N GLU A 398 -6.54 14.41 22.93
CA GLU A 398 -5.99 15.57 23.64
C GLU A 398 -6.96 16.77 23.61
N TRP A 399 -7.58 17.06 22.45
CA TRP A 399 -8.59 18.12 22.34
C TRP A 399 -9.81 17.88 23.24
N LYS A 400 -10.24 16.62 23.39
CA LYS A 400 -11.33 16.23 24.30
C LYS A 400 -10.88 16.18 25.77
N GLY A 401 -9.59 16.40 26.08
CA GLY A 401 -9.03 16.24 27.42
C GLY A 401 -8.95 14.77 27.88
N HIS A 402 -8.94 13.85 26.92
CA HIS A 402 -8.92 12.41 27.08
C HIS A 402 -7.57 11.83 26.62
N ARG A 403 -7.48 10.50 26.53
CA ARG A 403 -6.36 9.77 25.92
C ARG A 403 -6.86 8.55 25.16
N LEU A 404 -6.03 7.93 24.34
CA LEU A 404 -6.34 6.60 23.80
C LEU A 404 -6.28 5.50 24.90
N PRO A 405 -7.07 4.42 24.79
CA PRO A 405 -6.95 3.25 25.66
C PRO A 405 -5.62 2.53 25.41
N THR A 406 -5.06 1.93 26.45
CA THR A 406 -4.04 0.88 26.27
C THR A 406 -4.71 -0.40 25.74
N ARG A 407 -3.91 -1.31 25.16
CA ARG A 407 -4.40 -2.65 24.76
C ARG A 407 -5.14 -3.34 25.91
N ASP A 408 -4.56 -3.33 27.10
CA ASP A 408 -5.13 -4.05 28.24
C ASP A 408 -6.44 -3.40 28.70
N GLU A 409 -6.57 -2.07 28.66
CA GLU A 409 -7.82 -1.37 28.97
C GLU A 409 -8.92 -1.68 27.95
N TRP A 410 -8.56 -1.74 26.67
CA TRP A 410 -9.50 -2.12 25.63
C TRP A 410 -10.01 -3.55 25.84
N TYR A 411 -9.11 -4.53 26.07
CA TYR A 411 -9.49 -5.92 26.34
C TYR A 411 -10.24 -6.11 27.68
N GLY A 412 -9.85 -5.36 28.71
CA GLY A 412 -10.55 -5.32 29.98
C GLY A 412 -11.99 -4.87 29.80
N SER A 413 -12.22 -3.86 28.95
CA SER A 413 -13.56 -3.34 28.64
C SER A 413 -14.45 -4.35 27.92
N CYS A 414 -13.89 -5.20 27.04
CA CYS A 414 -14.62 -6.33 26.43
C CYS A 414 -15.06 -7.36 27.46
N SER A 415 -14.16 -7.66 28.40
CA SER A 415 -14.25 -8.81 29.30
C SER A 415 -14.93 -8.49 30.62
N ALA A 416 -15.17 -7.21 30.89
CA ALA A 416 -15.82 -6.77 32.10
C ALA A 416 -17.30 -7.16 32.09
N GLY A 417 -17.58 -8.25 32.79
CA GLY A 417 -18.92 -8.77 33.09
C GLY A 417 -19.51 -9.75 32.06
N ALA A 418 -18.79 -10.17 31.03
CA ALA A 418 -19.14 -11.30 30.16
C ALA A 418 -17.92 -11.88 29.42
N ASP A 419 -18.08 -13.08 28.84
CA ASP A 419 -17.08 -13.70 27.95
C ASP A 419 -17.04 -12.96 26.59
N PRO A 420 -15.90 -12.35 26.19
CA PRO A 420 -15.77 -11.65 24.91
C PRO A 420 -16.11 -12.51 23.69
N ALA A 421 -15.97 -13.84 23.78
CA ALA A 421 -16.32 -14.75 22.69
C ALA A 421 -17.83 -14.78 22.37
N LYS A 422 -18.68 -14.25 23.28
CA LYS A 422 -20.13 -14.15 23.08
C LYS A 422 -20.55 -12.86 22.37
N LEU A 423 -19.64 -11.90 22.21
CA LEU A 423 -19.90 -10.68 21.47
C LEU A 423 -19.72 -11.00 19.97
N GLY A 424 -20.82 -10.95 19.22
CA GLY A 424 -20.79 -11.09 17.77
C GLY A 424 -20.78 -9.71 17.13
N GLY A 425 -19.79 -9.42 16.28
CA GLY A 425 -19.69 -8.16 15.57
C GLY A 425 -20.92 -7.90 14.72
N THR A 426 -21.44 -6.68 14.78
CA THR A 426 -22.68 -6.27 14.11
C THR A 426 -22.48 -5.65 12.73
N GLY A 427 -21.22 -5.44 12.33
CA GLY A 427 -20.82 -4.85 11.06
C GLY A 427 -20.91 -3.32 11.09
N TRP A 428 -20.96 -2.71 9.91
CA TRP A 428 -21.00 -1.25 9.77
C TRP A 428 -22.35 -0.69 10.22
N LYS A 429 -22.37 -0.05 11.40
CA LYS A 429 -23.57 0.51 12.02
C LYS A 429 -23.26 1.78 12.80
N ALA A 430 -24.32 2.54 13.08
CA ALA A 430 -24.26 3.57 14.09
C ALA A 430 -23.84 2.96 15.44
N VAL A 431 -23.00 3.68 16.16
CA VAL A 431 -22.21 3.10 17.25
C VAL A 431 -23.06 2.55 18.40
N ASP A 432 -24.24 3.12 18.64
CA ASP A 432 -25.18 2.69 19.68
C ASP A 432 -26.15 1.57 19.24
N GLN A 433 -26.06 1.15 17.96
CA GLN A 433 -26.84 0.04 17.40
C GLN A 433 -25.99 -1.23 17.18
N THR A 434 -24.80 -1.24 17.78
CA THR A 434 -23.88 -2.37 17.80
C THR A 434 -24.11 -3.28 19.01
N GLU A 435 -23.38 -4.38 19.07
CA GLU A 435 -23.32 -5.21 20.27
C GLU A 435 -22.80 -4.41 21.47
N LYS A 436 -23.31 -4.73 22.66
CA LYS A 436 -23.06 -4.01 23.91
C LYS A 436 -22.57 -4.98 24.98
N THR A 437 -21.51 -4.62 25.69
CA THR A 437 -21.03 -5.38 26.86
C THR A 437 -22.02 -5.24 28.02
N SER A 438 -21.89 -6.09 29.04
CA SER A 438 -22.74 -6.02 30.23
C SER A 438 -22.62 -4.71 31.01
N LEU A 439 -21.48 -4.02 30.90
CA LEU A 439 -21.24 -2.71 31.50
C LEU A 439 -21.65 -1.54 30.60
N GLY A 440 -21.99 -1.84 29.35
CA GLY A 440 -22.59 -0.89 28.45
C GLY A 440 -21.68 -0.32 27.36
N VAL A 441 -20.53 -0.96 27.11
CA VAL A 441 -19.60 -0.54 26.06
C VAL A 441 -20.02 -1.16 24.73
N HIS A 442 -20.16 -0.34 23.71
CA HIS A 442 -20.59 -0.69 22.36
C HIS A 442 -19.40 -0.99 21.42
N GLY A 443 -19.65 -1.78 20.37
CA GLY A 443 -18.74 -1.97 19.24
C GLY A 443 -17.48 -2.80 19.51
N MET A 444 -17.41 -3.47 20.67
CA MET A 444 -16.20 -4.18 21.09
C MET A 444 -15.86 -5.44 20.26
N ALA A 445 -16.79 -5.98 19.47
CA ALA A 445 -16.57 -7.18 18.66
C ALA A 445 -16.64 -6.96 17.16
N GLY A 446 -16.84 -5.72 16.73
CA GLY A 446 -16.78 -5.36 15.33
C GLY A 446 -17.74 -4.23 15.00
N ASN A 447 -17.14 -3.12 14.60
CA ASN A 447 -17.71 -2.08 13.76
C ASN A 447 -16.51 -1.55 12.98
N VAL A 448 -15.52 -1.05 13.71
CA VAL A 448 -14.19 -0.69 13.23
C VAL A 448 -13.13 -1.33 14.13
N SER A 449 -11.96 -1.62 13.58
CA SER A 449 -10.77 -1.85 14.41
C SER A 449 -10.32 -0.53 15.02
N GLU A 450 -9.61 -0.58 16.15
CA GLU A 450 -9.33 0.62 16.92
C GLU A 450 -7.86 0.82 17.27
N TRP A 451 -7.40 2.06 17.12
CA TRP A 451 -6.09 2.49 17.60
C TRP A 451 -5.98 2.40 19.12
N THR A 452 -4.83 1.93 19.59
CA THR A 452 -4.45 1.98 21.00
C THR A 452 -3.26 2.90 21.25
N ARG A 453 -3.09 3.30 22.51
CA ARG A 453 -2.13 4.35 22.90
C ARG A 453 -0.67 3.99 22.66
N LYS A 454 -0.27 2.74 22.93
CA LYS A 454 1.15 2.36 23.08
C LYS A 454 1.48 1.14 22.25
N ALA A 455 2.70 1.12 21.72
CA ALA A 455 3.29 -0.07 21.15
C ALA A 455 3.45 -1.17 22.23
N VAL A 456 3.31 -2.42 21.80
CA VAL A 456 3.46 -3.60 22.67
C VAL A 456 4.26 -4.67 21.93
N PHE A 457 4.98 -5.50 22.67
CA PHE A 457 5.69 -6.63 22.09
C PHE A 457 4.72 -7.64 21.49
N ASP A 458 5.08 -8.18 20.31
CA ASP A 458 4.42 -9.33 19.72
C ASP A 458 5.05 -10.60 20.30
N PRO A 459 4.31 -11.39 21.10
CA PRO A 459 4.84 -12.63 21.68
C PRO A 459 5.16 -13.70 20.63
N ALA A 460 4.59 -13.62 19.43
CA ALA A 460 4.87 -14.55 18.35
C ALA A 460 6.20 -14.26 17.64
N ASP A 461 6.70 -13.03 17.72
CA ASP A 461 8.01 -12.62 17.23
C ASP A 461 8.75 -11.74 18.25
N PRO A 462 9.27 -12.34 19.34
CA PRO A 462 9.93 -11.61 20.41
C PRO A 462 11.29 -11.00 19.98
N SER A 463 11.75 -11.28 18.75
CA SER A 463 12.99 -10.72 18.20
C SER A 463 12.80 -9.30 17.65
N LYS A 464 11.55 -8.90 17.37
CA LYS A 464 11.20 -7.58 16.86
C LYS A 464 10.96 -6.60 18.01
N PRO A 465 11.23 -5.29 17.80
CA PRO A 465 10.84 -4.27 18.77
C PRO A 465 9.32 -4.24 18.96
N ALA A 466 8.87 -3.58 20.03
CA ALA A 466 7.43 -3.36 20.25
C ALA A 466 6.81 -2.62 19.05
N ARG A 467 5.68 -3.12 18.56
CA ARG A 467 4.94 -2.57 17.41
C ARG A 467 3.59 -2.02 17.87
N PHE A 468 2.98 -1.15 17.07
CA PHE A 468 1.67 -0.59 17.40
C PHE A 468 0.61 -1.67 17.24
N ILE A 469 -0.43 -1.64 18.07
CA ILE A 469 -1.48 -2.66 18.08
C ILE A 469 -2.85 -2.04 17.87
N LEU A 470 -3.57 -2.60 16.90
CA LEU A 470 -4.99 -2.37 16.68
C LEU A 470 -5.78 -3.44 17.43
N CYS A 471 -6.85 -3.04 18.11
CA CYS A 471 -7.72 -3.98 18.82
C CYS A 471 -9.11 -4.04 18.18
N GLY A 472 -9.75 -5.20 18.27
CA GLY A 472 -11.09 -5.43 17.73
C GLY A 472 -11.12 -5.75 16.25
N ALA A 473 -12.15 -6.51 15.88
CA ALA A 473 -12.47 -6.80 14.48
C ALA A 473 -13.13 -5.58 13.83
N SER A 474 -13.35 -5.64 12.52
CA SER A 474 -14.03 -4.58 11.78
C SER A 474 -15.10 -5.15 10.85
N TYR A 475 -15.91 -4.28 10.26
CA TYR A 475 -16.89 -4.68 9.25
C TYR A 475 -16.26 -5.28 7.99
N LEU A 476 -14.98 -4.97 7.69
CA LEU A 476 -14.22 -5.58 6.58
C LEU A 476 -13.44 -6.83 7.01
N LYS A 477 -13.02 -6.90 8.28
CA LYS A 477 -12.25 -8.00 8.87
C LYS A 477 -12.97 -8.55 10.12
N PRO A 478 -14.15 -9.20 9.99
CA PRO A 478 -14.98 -9.60 11.13
C PRO A 478 -14.46 -10.82 11.91
N LYS A 479 -13.41 -11.50 11.41
CA LYS A 479 -12.88 -12.72 12.02
C LYS A 479 -12.38 -12.42 13.43
N TYR A 480 -12.64 -13.38 14.35
CA TYR A 480 -12.25 -13.35 15.77
C TYR A 480 -12.94 -12.30 16.65
N GLY A 481 -13.75 -11.40 16.10
CA GLY A 481 -14.57 -10.46 16.86
C GLY A 481 -13.77 -9.65 17.89
N ALA A 482 -14.21 -9.66 19.15
CA ALA A 482 -13.54 -8.96 20.25
C ALA A 482 -12.13 -9.49 20.58
N ARG A 483 -11.74 -10.64 20.03
CA ARG A 483 -10.39 -11.22 20.20
C ARG A 483 -9.43 -10.85 19.09
N ALA A 484 -9.92 -10.19 18.04
CA ALA A 484 -9.07 -9.76 16.94
C ALA A 484 -8.11 -8.67 17.41
N HIS A 485 -6.89 -8.74 16.91
CA HIS A 485 -5.88 -7.72 17.07
C HIS A 485 -4.86 -7.85 15.93
N GLU A 486 -4.18 -6.75 15.63
CA GLU A 486 -3.24 -6.67 14.52
C GLU A 486 -2.07 -5.78 14.93
N TRP A 487 -0.84 -6.28 14.80
CA TRP A 487 0.36 -5.46 14.96
C TRP A 487 0.70 -4.77 13.64
N VAL A 488 0.98 -3.48 13.72
CA VAL A 488 1.32 -2.61 12.59
C VAL A 488 2.59 -1.82 12.89
N ASP A 489 3.37 -1.54 11.85
CA ASP A 489 4.68 -0.88 11.96
C ASP A 489 4.61 0.64 11.95
N ASP A 490 3.51 1.20 11.44
CA ASP A 490 3.39 2.62 11.17
C ASP A 490 2.11 3.21 11.81
N ARG A 491 2.29 4.32 12.52
CA ARG A 491 1.21 5.13 13.11
C ARG A 491 0.44 5.95 12.08
N SER A 492 0.98 6.11 10.88
CA SER A 492 0.36 6.83 9.75
C SER A 492 -0.58 5.95 8.93
N LEU A 493 -0.74 4.66 9.30
CA LEU A 493 -1.68 3.75 8.66
C LEU A 493 -3.12 4.28 8.76
N ARG A 494 -3.80 4.38 7.63
CA ARG A 494 -5.23 4.70 7.54
C ARG A 494 -5.96 3.56 6.87
N ARG A 495 -7.19 3.28 7.33
CA ARG A 495 -8.07 2.30 6.68
C ARG A 495 -9.54 2.72 6.79
N PRO A 496 -10.39 2.35 5.81
CA PRO A 496 -11.83 2.62 5.86
C PRO A 496 -12.56 1.87 6.98
N ASP A 497 -11.88 0.97 7.69
CA ASP A 497 -12.40 0.16 8.78
C ASP A 497 -11.64 0.36 10.10
N LEU A 498 -10.85 1.44 10.19
CA LEU A 498 -10.01 1.79 11.33
C LEU A 498 -10.47 3.11 11.94
N GLY A 499 -10.94 3.04 13.18
CA GLY A 499 -11.35 4.17 14.00
C GLY A 499 -10.66 4.13 15.36
N PHE A 500 -11.32 4.68 16.38
CA PHE A 500 -10.80 4.70 17.74
C PHE A 500 -11.90 5.06 18.75
N ARG A 501 -11.59 4.82 20.03
CA ARG A 501 -12.30 5.37 21.19
C ARG A 501 -11.31 6.00 22.15
N THR A 502 -11.82 6.69 23.15
CA THR A 502 -11.00 7.42 24.14
C THR A 502 -11.23 6.92 25.55
N CYS A 503 -10.30 7.21 26.46
CA CYS A 503 -10.43 7.05 27.90
C CYS A 503 -10.36 8.43 28.54
N GLY A 504 -11.29 8.72 29.45
CA GLY A 504 -11.40 9.99 30.14
C GLY A 504 -11.23 9.86 31.64
N VAL A 505 -11.55 10.95 32.35
CA VAL A 505 -11.65 10.98 33.81
C VAL A 505 -13.10 10.77 34.25
N SER A 506 -13.31 10.45 35.53
CA SER A 506 -14.66 10.28 36.07
C SER A 506 -15.55 11.49 35.78
N PRO A 507 -16.77 11.31 35.26
CA PRO A 507 -17.74 12.39 35.03
C PRO A 507 -18.09 13.20 36.30
N GLU A 508 -17.87 12.64 37.49
CA GLU A 508 -18.15 13.34 38.76
C GLU A 508 -17.07 14.38 39.10
N ARG A 509 -15.84 14.24 38.61
CA ARG A 509 -14.73 15.17 38.90
C ARG A 509 -14.69 16.42 38.02
N SER A 510 -15.38 16.44 36.90
CA SER A 510 -15.40 17.61 35.99
C SER A 510 -16.30 18.74 36.48
N SER A 511 -17.10 18.52 37.53
CA SER A 511 -18.01 19.53 38.10
C SER A 511 -17.44 20.33 39.30
N GLU A 512 -16.22 20.04 39.74
CA GLU A 512 -15.57 20.73 40.88
C GLU A 512 -14.46 21.72 40.45
N GLY A 513 -14.35 22.03 39.15
CA GLY A 513 -13.33 22.96 38.64
C GLY A 513 -13.91 23.97 37.64
N ASP A 514 -14.75 24.88 38.13
CA ASP A 514 -15.10 26.16 37.51
C ASP A 514 -14.64 27.31 38.42
#